data_AF-A0AAE3SNC7-F1
#
_entry.id   AF-A0AAE3SNC7-F1
#
_cell.length_a   1.000
_cell.length_b   1.000
_cell.length_c   1.000
_cell.angle_alpha   90.00
_cell.angle_beta   90.00
_cell.angle_gamma   90.00
#
_symmetry.space_group_name_H-M   'P 1'
#
loop_
_entity.id
_entity.type
_entity.pdbx_description
1 polymer ?
#
loop_
_entity_poly.entity_id
_entity_poly.type
_entity_poly.pdbx_seq_one_letter_code
_entity_poly.pdbx_strand_id
1 'polypeptide(L)'
;MEDPFEQKNTKNSEGSAGASNPLVSILMPFRNTEKYLRECLDSIQNQSYSHWELLAVNDHSSDSSSEIVKDYTVRDSRIVLMENKGKGIIPALRTAYANSRGDYITRMDSDDIMVKDKISALLYSLIENGPAHLSVGQVKYFSERGISDGYARYERWINRLTQNGINFSEIYKECVIPSPCWMVLRKDLDACGAFNSDRYPEDYDLTFRFYEQGLKCLPCGDILHLWRDYDTRTSRTSEHYAQNYFLDIKLYYFLKLDFDTNRPLVIWGAGFKGKNLARSLKQRQINFTWLCDNPQKIGKSIYGIPLVHYKDLAAMHNPQSVISVANERAQEEIRAYLSALGLDKPGDSFFFC
;
A
#
# COMPACT_ATOMS: atom_id res chain seq x y z
N MET A 1 52.83 -26.93 8.60
CA MET A 1 52.01 -25.84 9.14
C MET A 1 51.52 -25.08 7.93
N GLU A 2 50.37 -25.54 7.42
CA GLU A 2 49.68 -24.97 6.27
C GLU A 2 48.62 -24.01 6.82
N ASP A 3 48.53 -22.82 6.23
CA ASP A 3 47.48 -21.84 6.47
C ASP A 3 46.41 -21.99 5.37
N PRO A 4 45.18 -22.45 5.68
CA PRO A 4 44.23 -22.86 4.66
C PRO A 4 43.05 -21.89 4.54
N PHE A 5 43.23 -20.62 4.19
CA PHE A 5 42.10 -19.73 3.85
C PHE A 5 42.45 -18.62 2.83
N GLU A 6 42.96 -19.01 1.66
CA GLU A 6 42.87 -18.18 0.45
C GLU A 6 42.27 -19.00 -0.69
N GLN A 7 40.94 -18.87 -0.86
CA GLN A 7 40.23 -18.99 -2.14
C GLN A 7 38.73 -18.80 -1.89
N LYS A 8 38.25 -17.56 -1.96
CA LYS A 8 36.84 -17.29 -2.28
C LYS A 8 36.78 -16.72 -3.69
N ASN A 9 36.49 -17.66 -4.61
CA ASN A 9 35.92 -17.50 -5.94
C ASN A 9 35.37 -16.09 -6.26
N THR A 10 36.14 -15.33 -7.04
CA THR A 10 35.62 -14.32 -7.95
C THR A 10 34.99 -15.03 -9.14
N LYS A 11 33.69 -15.36 -9.04
CA LYS A 11 32.91 -15.64 -10.25
C LYS A 11 32.48 -14.32 -10.87
N ASN A 12 33.34 -13.81 -11.77
CA ASN A 12 32.89 -12.96 -12.85
C ASN A 12 31.96 -13.81 -13.74
N SER A 13 30.65 -13.64 -13.59
CA SER A 13 29.70 -14.02 -14.64
C SER A 13 29.44 -12.79 -15.50
N GLU A 14 30.34 -12.54 -16.44
CA GLU A 14 30.00 -11.78 -17.65
C GLU A 14 28.99 -12.62 -18.45
N GLY A 15 27.72 -12.43 -18.14
CA GLY A 15 26.60 -12.87 -18.96
C GLY A 15 26.12 -11.69 -19.80
N SER A 16 26.50 -11.66 -21.07
CA SER A 16 26.02 -10.66 -22.03
C SER A 16 24.54 -10.91 -22.38
N ALA A 17 23.64 -10.23 -21.68
CA ALA A 17 22.37 -9.78 -22.25
C ALA A 17 22.58 -8.30 -22.61
N GLY A 18 22.35 -7.92 -23.86
CA GLY A 18 22.51 -6.52 -24.31
C GLY A 18 21.80 -5.60 -23.33
N ALA A 19 22.56 -4.73 -22.65
CA ALA A 19 22.09 -3.99 -21.49
C ALA A 19 20.97 -3.04 -21.91
N SER A 20 19.72 -3.48 -21.78
CA SER A 20 18.59 -2.57 -21.76
C SER A 20 18.88 -1.57 -20.64
N ASN A 21 19.00 -0.29 -20.99
CA ASN A 21 19.02 0.79 -20.04
C ASN A 21 17.59 1.36 -20.04
N PRO A 22 16.60 0.71 -19.40
CA PRO A 22 15.21 1.09 -19.55
C PRO A 22 14.92 2.44 -18.88
N LEU A 23 14.04 3.22 -19.46
CA LEU A 23 13.64 4.49 -18.85
C LEU A 23 12.70 4.22 -17.66
N VAL A 24 12.98 4.83 -16.51
CA VAL A 24 12.09 4.84 -15.33
C VAL A 24 11.33 6.15 -15.28
N SER A 25 10.00 6.12 -15.23
CA SER A 25 9.18 7.30 -14.98
C SER A 25 8.78 7.40 -13.51
N ILE A 26 9.11 8.54 -12.90
CA ILE A 26 8.75 8.89 -11.52
C ILE A 26 7.58 9.87 -11.60
N LEU A 27 6.43 9.48 -11.03
CA LEU A 27 5.24 10.33 -11.02
C LEU A 27 5.13 11.04 -9.66
N MET A 28 5.18 12.37 -9.66
CA MET A 28 5.18 13.17 -8.43
C MET A 28 4.14 14.30 -8.48
N PRO A 29 2.91 14.04 -8.03
CA PRO A 29 1.98 15.10 -7.66
C PRO A 29 2.58 15.95 -6.53
N PHE A 30 2.40 17.26 -6.58
CA PHE A 30 2.78 18.14 -5.47
C PHE A 30 1.75 19.25 -5.27
N ARG A 31 1.56 19.64 -4.00
CA ARG A 31 0.72 20.77 -3.63
C ARG A 31 1.19 21.37 -2.32
N ASN A 32 1.58 22.63 -2.34
CA ASN A 32 1.92 23.39 -1.15
C ASN A 32 2.99 22.70 -0.26
N THR A 33 4.07 22.22 -0.88
CA THR A 33 5.17 21.51 -0.19
C THR A 33 6.48 22.29 -0.22
N GLU A 34 6.44 23.62 -0.32
CA GLU A 34 7.62 24.50 -0.44
C GLU A 34 8.72 24.15 0.57
N LYS A 35 8.34 23.86 1.83
CA LYS A 35 9.27 23.53 2.92
C LYS A 35 10.11 22.26 2.63
N TYR A 36 9.57 21.28 1.91
CA TYR A 36 10.15 19.94 1.79
C TYR A 36 10.62 19.61 0.37
N LEU A 37 10.10 20.32 -0.62
CA LEU A 37 10.22 19.98 -2.03
C LEU A 37 11.67 19.98 -2.54
N ARG A 38 12.53 20.88 -2.06
CA ARG A 38 13.94 20.90 -2.46
C ARG A 38 14.67 19.62 -2.06
N GLU A 39 14.47 19.16 -0.81
CA GLU A 39 15.09 17.92 -0.31
C GLU A 39 14.55 16.69 -1.06
N CYS A 40 13.25 16.69 -1.39
CA CYS A 40 12.64 15.65 -2.23
C CYS A 40 13.29 15.62 -3.63
N LEU A 41 13.38 16.76 -4.32
CA LEU A 41 13.96 16.87 -5.66
C LEU A 41 15.46 16.53 -5.69
N ASP A 42 16.22 16.99 -4.70
CA ASP A 42 17.65 16.64 -4.56
C ASP A 42 17.82 15.13 -4.39
N SER A 43 16.93 14.47 -3.64
CA SER A 43 16.98 13.01 -3.46
C SER A 43 16.72 12.22 -4.75
N ILE A 44 15.87 12.75 -5.63
CA ILE A 44 15.61 12.19 -6.97
C ILE A 44 16.80 12.44 -7.89
N GLN A 45 17.31 13.67 -7.92
CA GLN A 45 18.44 14.05 -8.78
C GLN A 45 19.69 13.20 -8.50
N ASN A 46 19.91 12.87 -7.22
CA ASN A 46 21.08 12.14 -6.74
C ASN A 46 20.95 10.61 -6.80
N GLN A 47 19.91 10.06 -7.44
CA GLN A 47 19.79 8.61 -7.64
C GLN A 47 20.98 8.05 -8.42
N SER A 48 21.49 6.89 -8.01
CA SER A 48 22.63 6.23 -8.66
C SER A 48 22.30 5.71 -10.07
N TYR A 49 21.05 5.30 -10.30
CA TYR A 49 20.54 5.05 -11.63
C TYR A 49 20.20 6.38 -12.32
N SER A 50 20.72 6.61 -13.53
CA SER A 50 20.65 7.92 -14.19
C SER A 50 19.54 8.05 -15.25
N HIS A 51 19.04 6.94 -15.80
CA HIS A 51 18.09 6.93 -16.91
C HIS A 51 16.64 6.93 -16.44
N TRP A 52 16.25 8.05 -15.84
CA TRP A 52 14.89 8.29 -15.38
C TRP A 52 14.37 9.62 -15.91
N GLU A 53 13.05 9.80 -15.81
CA GLU A 53 12.37 11.08 -15.93
C GLU A 53 11.45 11.31 -14.73
N LEU A 54 11.31 12.57 -14.33
CA LEU A 54 10.41 13.00 -13.28
C LEU A 54 9.28 13.83 -13.89
N LEU A 55 8.05 13.38 -13.68
CA LEU A 55 6.83 14.08 -14.07
C LEU A 55 6.27 14.74 -12.81
N ALA A 56 6.71 15.96 -12.52
CA ALA A 56 6.29 16.75 -11.38
C ALA A 56 5.01 17.52 -11.73
N VAL A 57 3.88 17.15 -11.12
CA VAL A 57 2.56 17.71 -11.45
C VAL A 57 2.06 18.60 -10.31
N ASN A 58 1.98 19.90 -10.59
CA ASN A 58 1.45 20.91 -9.69
C ASN A 58 -0.07 20.77 -9.56
N ASP A 59 -0.58 20.40 -8.38
CA ASP A 59 -2.02 20.41 -8.07
C ASP A 59 -2.46 21.78 -7.52
N HIS A 60 -2.22 22.83 -8.32
CA HIS A 60 -2.64 24.20 -8.05
C HIS A 60 -2.08 24.76 -6.73
N SER A 61 -0.76 24.65 -6.56
CA SER A 61 -0.05 25.23 -5.40
C SER A 61 -0.25 26.75 -5.34
N SER A 62 -0.35 27.27 -4.11
CA SER A 62 -0.45 28.69 -3.78
C SER A 62 0.80 29.24 -3.08
N ASP A 63 1.76 28.37 -2.77
CA ASP A 63 3.08 28.71 -2.22
C ASP A 63 4.15 28.68 -3.33
N SER A 64 5.42 28.80 -2.98
CA SER A 64 6.52 28.85 -3.97
C SER A 64 6.89 27.47 -4.57
N SER A 65 6.07 26.43 -4.39
CA SER A 65 6.39 25.07 -4.84
C SER A 65 6.62 24.98 -6.36
N SER A 66 5.82 25.69 -7.16
CA SER A 66 5.92 25.64 -8.63
C SER A 66 7.23 26.28 -9.12
N GLU A 67 7.61 27.42 -8.52
CA GLU A 67 8.87 28.11 -8.78
C GLU A 67 10.07 27.23 -8.42
N ILE A 68 10.00 26.50 -7.30
CA ILE A 68 11.03 25.54 -6.92
C ILE A 68 11.22 24.50 -8.04
N VAL A 69 10.16 23.81 -8.48
CA VAL A 69 10.30 22.80 -9.56
C VAL A 69 10.85 23.44 -10.84
N LYS A 70 10.37 24.64 -11.19
CA LYS A 70 10.84 25.38 -12.36
C LYS A 70 12.35 25.60 -12.33
N ASP A 71 12.93 25.97 -11.18
CA ASP A 71 14.38 26.10 -11.02
C ASP A 71 15.12 24.77 -11.29
N TYR A 72 14.54 23.63 -10.92
CA TYR A 72 15.13 22.31 -11.20
C TYR A 72 15.04 21.95 -12.69
N THR A 73 13.96 22.29 -13.39
CA THR A 73 13.80 22.01 -14.83
C THR A 73 14.88 22.70 -15.69
N VAL A 74 15.37 23.86 -15.25
CA VAL A 74 16.46 24.60 -15.92
C VAL A 74 17.80 23.89 -15.73
N ARG A 75 17.99 23.16 -14.62
CA ARG A 75 19.25 22.51 -14.24
C ARG A 75 19.32 21.05 -14.66
N ASP A 76 18.18 20.38 -14.84
CA ASP A 76 18.10 18.96 -15.15
C ASP A 76 16.94 18.67 -16.10
N SER A 77 17.26 18.32 -17.34
CA SER A 77 16.28 18.07 -18.40
C SER A 77 15.44 16.81 -18.19
N ARG A 78 15.80 15.97 -17.22
CA ARG A 78 14.99 14.80 -16.82
C ARG A 78 13.76 15.20 -16.00
N ILE A 79 13.72 16.43 -15.47
CA ILE A 79 12.63 16.94 -14.64
C ILE A 79 11.69 17.77 -15.51
N VAL A 80 10.42 17.36 -15.55
CA VAL A 80 9.36 18.03 -16.30
C VAL A 80 8.32 18.54 -15.32
N LEU A 81 8.09 19.85 -15.32
CA LEU A 81 7.00 20.50 -14.60
C LEU A 81 5.74 20.50 -15.46
N MET A 82 4.62 20.10 -14.86
CA MET A 82 3.30 20.08 -15.48
C MET A 82 2.25 20.64 -14.54
N GLU A 83 1.15 21.14 -15.09
CA GLU A 83 -0.02 21.55 -14.32
C GLU A 83 -1.08 20.45 -14.32
N ASN A 84 -1.73 20.24 -13.17
CA ASN A 84 -2.80 19.26 -13.05
C ASN A 84 -4.01 19.67 -13.91
N LYS A 85 -4.49 18.76 -14.77
CA LYS A 85 -5.69 18.98 -15.58
C LYS A 85 -6.99 18.94 -14.76
N GLY A 86 -6.96 18.32 -13.57
CA GLY A 86 -8.09 18.25 -12.64
C GLY A 86 -7.71 18.84 -11.28
N LYS A 87 -8.27 18.27 -10.21
CA LYS A 87 -7.98 18.66 -8.82
C LYS A 87 -7.76 17.43 -7.96
N GLY A 88 -6.71 17.44 -7.15
CA GLY A 88 -6.33 16.36 -6.26
C GLY A 88 -5.35 15.35 -6.87
N ILE A 89 -4.92 14.43 -6.02
CA ILE A 89 -3.82 13.49 -6.31
C ILE A 89 -4.13 12.53 -7.47
N ILE A 90 -5.37 12.03 -7.57
CA ILE A 90 -5.76 11.09 -8.63
C ILE A 90 -5.66 11.75 -10.02
N PRO A 91 -6.29 12.93 -10.30
CA PRO A 91 -6.08 13.63 -11.57
C PRO A 91 -4.62 14.02 -11.84
N ALA A 92 -3.85 14.35 -10.80
CA ALA A 92 -2.43 14.66 -10.96
C ALA A 92 -1.63 13.42 -11.42
N LEU A 93 -1.86 12.26 -10.80
CA LEU A 93 -1.26 10.98 -11.21
C LEU A 93 -1.65 10.58 -12.63
N ARG A 94 -2.92 10.79 -13.03
CA ARG A 94 -3.36 10.58 -14.43
C ARG A 94 -2.62 11.50 -15.39
N THR A 95 -2.45 12.77 -15.02
CA THR A 95 -1.71 13.75 -15.81
C THR A 95 -0.25 13.32 -15.97
N ALA A 96 0.42 12.93 -14.88
CA ALA A 96 1.79 12.43 -14.91
C ALA A 96 1.90 11.17 -15.78
N TYR A 97 1.04 10.19 -15.55
CA TYR A 97 1.09 8.89 -16.23
C TYR A 97 0.87 9.02 -17.74
N ALA A 98 -0.11 9.82 -18.16
CA ALA A 98 -0.41 10.04 -19.57
C ALA A 98 0.73 10.70 -20.37
N ASN A 99 1.68 11.36 -19.68
CA ASN A 99 2.82 12.03 -20.31
C ASN A 99 4.16 11.32 -20.03
N SER A 100 4.13 10.21 -19.29
CA SER A 100 5.30 9.40 -18.98
C SER A 100 5.65 8.46 -20.14
N ARG A 101 6.94 8.20 -20.34
CA ARG A 101 7.49 7.39 -21.45
C ARG A 101 8.26 6.15 -20.99
N GLY A 102 8.58 6.06 -19.70
CA GLY A 102 9.35 4.97 -19.13
C GLY A 102 8.63 3.63 -19.15
N ASP A 103 9.40 2.56 -19.33
CA ASP A 103 8.89 1.19 -19.29
C ASP A 103 8.58 0.75 -17.85
N TYR A 104 9.24 1.37 -16.87
CA TYR A 104 9.06 1.13 -15.45
C TYR A 104 8.50 2.36 -14.77
N ILE A 105 7.54 2.16 -13.88
CA ILE A 105 6.79 3.24 -13.24
C ILE A 105 6.96 3.14 -11.73
N THR A 106 7.22 4.29 -11.11
CA THR A 106 7.18 4.47 -9.66
C THR A 106 6.53 5.81 -9.33
N ARG A 107 6.21 6.02 -8.05
CA ARG A 107 5.68 7.28 -7.53
C ARG A 107 6.69 7.96 -6.61
N MET A 108 6.45 9.24 -6.35
CA MET A 108 7.09 10.00 -5.29
C MET A 108 6.06 10.95 -4.68
N ASP A 109 6.08 11.09 -3.35
CA ASP A 109 5.33 12.14 -2.65
C ASP A 109 6.29 13.31 -2.37
N SER A 110 5.81 14.54 -2.59
CA SER A 110 6.67 15.73 -2.73
C SER A 110 7.28 16.24 -1.41
N ASP A 111 6.98 15.58 -0.30
CA ASP A 111 7.47 15.82 1.05
C ASP A 111 8.40 14.73 1.58
N ASP A 112 8.57 13.62 0.85
CA ASP A 112 9.38 12.48 1.23
C ASP A 112 10.79 12.50 0.61
N ILE A 113 11.62 11.50 0.95
CA ILE A 113 13.00 11.36 0.45
C ILE A 113 13.20 9.94 -0.09
N MET A 114 13.78 9.81 -1.29
CA MET A 114 14.30 8.52 -1.76
C MET A 114 15.77 8.34 -1.41
N VAL A 115 16.13 7.16 -0.91
CA VAL A 115 17.54 6.80 -0.66
C VAL A 115 18.26 6.61 -1.99
N LYS A 116 19.56 6.92 -2.04
CA LYS A 116 20.39 7.02 -3.25
C LYS A 116 20.22 5.87 -4.27
N ASP A 117 20.05 4.64 -3.79
CA ASP A 117 20.01 3.44 -4.63
C ASP A 117 18.59 2.88 -4.82
N LYS A 118 17.53 3.64 -4.47
CA LYS A 118 16.12 3.20 -4.58
C LYS A 118 15.79 2.74 -5.99
N ILE A 119 16.09 3.54 -7.01
CA ILE A 119 15.69 3.23 -8.39
C ILE A 119 16.39 1.96 -8.87
N SER A 120 17.72 1.86 -8.71
CA SER A 120 18.47 0.67 -9.14
C SER A 120 18.03 -0.59 -8.40
N ALA A 121 17.80 -0.51 -7.09
CA ALA A 121 17.40 -1.66 -6.28
C ALA A 121 16.03 -2.21 -6.71
N LEU A 122 15.06 -1.34 -6.99
CA LEU A 122 13.73 -1.74 -7.45
C LEU A 122 13.70 -2.17 -8.92
N LEU A 123 14.52 -1.53 -9.77
CA LEU A 123 14.54 -1.80 -11.20
C LEU A 123 15.17 -3.16 -11.52
N TYR A 124 16.34 -3.45 -10.93
CA TYR A 124 17.10 -4.65 -11.29
C TYR A 124 16.38 -5.95 -10.88
N SER A 125 15.63 -5.94 -9.76
CA SER A 125 14.79 -7.08 -9.38
C SER A 125 13.70 -7.34 -10.42
N LEU A 126 13.06 -6.30 -10.97
CA LEU A 126 12.04 -6.43 -12.01
C LEU A 126 12.63 -6.92 -13.34
N ILE A 127 13.82 -6.43 -13.72
CA ILE A 127 14.51 -6.90 -14.93
C ILE A 127 14.83 -8.40 -14.82
N GLU A 128 15.30 -8.84 -13.66
CA GLU A 128 15.65 -10.25 -13.42
C GLU A 128 14.45 -11.18 -13.46
N ASN A 129 13.29 -10.74 -12.93
CA ASN A 129 12.11 -11.59 -12.74
C ASN A 129 11.04 -11.43 -13.83
N GLY A 130 11.08 -10.34 -14.60
CA GLY A 130 10.15 -10.06 -15.68
C GLY A 130 8.74 -9.62 -15.22
N PRO A 131 7.76 -9.63 -16.15
CA PRO A 131 6.39 -9.17 -15.89
C PRO A 131 5.66 -9.94 -14.77
N ALA A 132 4.49 -9.43 -14.38
CA ALA A 132 3.64 -9.93 -13.28
C ALA A 132 4.32 -9.82 -11.89
N HIS A 133 5.22 -8.85 -11.73
CA HIS A 133 5.91 -8.58 -10.47
C HIS A 133 5.79 -7.11 -10.06
N LEU A 134 5.85 -6.89 -8.75
CA LEU A 134 5.88 -5.58 -8.10
C LEU A 134 7.10 -5.54 -7.18
N SER A 135 8.12 -4.75 -7.49
CA SER A 135 9.25 -4.58 -6.58
C SER A 135 8.88 -3.62 -5.47
N VAL A 136 9.19 -3.98 -4.23
CA VAL A 136 8.85 -3.21 -3.03
C VAL A 136 10.07 -3.10 -2.12
N GLY A 137 10.26 -1.94 -1.46
CA GLY A 137 11.36 -1.72 -0.52
C GLY A 137 10.87 -1.38 0.88
N GLN A 138 11.76 -1.49 1.87
CA GLN A 138 11.45 -1.03 3.22
C GLN A 138 11.46 0.50 3.30
N VAL A 139 10.81 1.00 4.34
CA VAL A 139 10.55 2.42 4.58
C VAL A 139 10.91 2.81 6.00
N LYS A 140 11.15 4.10 6.23
CA LYS A 140 11.43 4.62 7.57
C LYS A 140 10.80 5.99 7.76
N TYR A 141 10.09 6.18 8.87
CA TYR A 141 9.60 7.49 9.26
C TYR A 141 10.72 8.36 9.81
N PHE A 142 10.61 9.65 9.53
CA PHE A 142 11.41 10.68 10.19
C PHE A 142 10.59 11.95 10.39
N SER A 143 10.92 12.70 11.44
CA SER A 143 10.23 13.94 11.80
C SER A 143 11.14 14.79 12.68
N GLU A 144 11.00 16.11 12.60
CA GLU A 144 11.66 17.05 13.51
C GLU A 144 11.19 16.87 14.97
N ARG A 145 9.98 16.33 15.20
CA ARG A 145 9.38 16.18 16.54
C ARG A 145 9.39 14.75 17.10
N GLY A 146 10.02 13.83 16.39
CA GLY A 146 9.97 12.40 16.69
C GLY A 146 8.73 11.71 16.14
N ILE A 147 8.70 10.38 16.26
CA ILE A 147 7.67 9.51 15.67
C ILE A 147 6.80 8.92 16.76
N SER A 148 5.48 8.98 16.60
CA SER A 148 4.55 8.38 17.55
C SER A 148 4.62 6.85 17.54
N ASP A 149 4.25 6.22 18.67
CA ASP A 149 4.24 4.75 18.79
C ASP A 149 3.38 4.06 17.72
N GLY A 150 2.30 4.72 17.28
CA GLY A 150 1.43 4.21 16.22
C GLY A 150 2.16 4.07 14.88
N TYR A 151 2.86 5.12 14.46
CA TYR A 151 3.64 5.09 13.22
C TYR A 151 4.85 4.16 13.33
N ALA A 152 5.51 4.12 14.49
CA ALA A 152 6.61 3.17 14.72
C ALA A 152 6.13 1.71 14.66
N ARG A 153 4.92 1.39 15.16
CA ARG A 153 4.32 0.06 14.99
C ARG A 153 3.96 -0.23 13.54
N TYR A 154 3.37 0.73 12.83
CA TYR A 154 3.02 0.60 11.42
C TYR A 154 4.24 0.34 10.54
N GLU A 155 5.32 1.10 10.73
CA GLU A 155 6.61 0.90 10.04
C GLU A 155 7.15 -0.51 10.26
N ARG A 156 7.23 -0.98 11.52
CA ARG A 156 7.70 -2.33 11.83
C ARG A 156 6.82 -3.41 11.19
N TRP A 157 5.51 -3.21 11.20
CA TRP A 157 4.56 -4.14 10.60
C TRP A 157 4.75 -4.24 9.09
N ILE A 158 4.75 -3.12 8.38
CA ILE A 158 4.85 -3.12 6.91
C ILE A 158 6.24 -3.56 6.43
N ASN A 159 7.31 -3.18 7.14
CA ASN A 159 8.67 -3.65 6.83
C ASN A 159 8.82 -5.16 7.04
N ARG A 160 8.16 -5.74 8.05
CA ARG A 160 8.13 -7.21 8.23
C ARG A 160 7.46 -7.90 7.04
N LEU A 161 6.35 -7.36 6.55
CA LEU A 161 5.67 -7.91 5.37
C LEU A 161 6.59 -7.83 4.14
N THR A 162 7.16 -6.65 3.89
CA THR A 162 8.07 -6.41 2.78
C THR A 162 9.31 -7.29 2.86
N GLN A 163 9.95 -7.45 4.02
CA GLN A 163 11.13 -8.29 4.19
C GLN A 163 10.91 -9.74 3.72
N ASN A 164 9.69 -10.25 3.87
CA ASN A 164 9.34 -11.63 3.54
C ASN A 164 8.61 -11.76 2.19
N GLY A 165 8.34 -10.65 1.49
CA GLY A 165 7.58 -10.66 0.23
C GLY A 165 6.12 -11.11 0.37
N ILE A 166 5.56 -11.08 1.58
CA ILE A 166 4.20 -11.57 1.89
C ILE A 166 3.19 -10.43 2.01
N ASN A 167 3.44 -9.26 1.43
CA ASN A 167 2.62 -8.05 1.60
C ASN A 167 1.11 -8.33 1.48
N PHE A 168 0.67 -9.05 0.46
CA PHE A 168 -0.76 -9.34 0.27
C PHE A 168 -1.41 -10.26 1.32
N SER A 169 -0.64 -10.94 2.19
CA SER A 169 -1.20 -11.83 3.21
C SER A 169 -2.04 -11.11 4.26
N GLU A 170 -1.83 -9.80 4.44
CA GLU A 170 -2.56 -8.96 5.38
C GLU A 170 -3.32 -7.81 4.68
N ILE A 171 -3.67 -7.98 3.39
CA ILE A 171 -4.22 -6.92 2.52
C ILE A 171 -5.49 -6.26 3.07
N TYR A 172 -6.28 -6.94 3.89
CA TYR A 172 -7.49 -6.38 4.49
C TYR A 172 -7.26 -5.62 5.81
N LYS A 173 -6.06 -5.71 6.41
CA LYS A 173 -5.76 -4.99 7.66
C LYS A 173 -5.51 -3.52 7.41
N GLU A 174 -4.66 -3.22 6.45
CA GLU A 174 -4.29 -1.87 6.01
C GLU A 174 -3.65 -1.93 4.62
N CYS A 175 -3.29 -0.80 4.02
CA CYS A 175 -2.46 -0.78 2.81
C CYS A 175 -1.11 -1.49 3.04
N VAL A 176 -0.87 -2.59 2.31
CA VAL A 176 0.28 -3.49 2.54
C VAL A 176 1.47 -3.21 1.62
N ILE A 177 1.30 -2.39 0.59
CA ILE A 177 2.39 -1.92 -0.25
C ILE A 177 2.87 -0.59 0.31
N PRO A 178 4.14 -0.46 0.73
CA PRO A 178 4.64 0.81 1.22
C PRO A 178 4.64 1.82 0.09
N SER A 179 3.63 2.69 0.03
CA SER A 179 3.55 3.72 -1.01
C SER A 179 4.40 4.94 -0.61
N PRO A 180 5.18 5.56 -1.51
CA PRO A 180 5.46 5.14 -2.89
C PRO A 180 6.78 4.35 -3.05
N CYS A 181 7.14 3.49 -2.08
CA CYS A 181 8.30 2.59 -2.15
C CYS A 181 8.01 1.30 -2.94
N TRP A 182 7.58 1.47 -4.20
CA TRP A 182 7.34 0.37 -5.13
C TRP A 182 7.70 0.76 -6.56
N MET A 183 7.97 -0.23 -7.41
CA MET A 183 8.14 -0.06 -8.86
C MET A 183 7.47 -1.23 -9.59
N VAL A 184 6.92 -0.95 -10.75
CA VAL A 184 6.21 -1.94 -11.58
C VAL A 184 6.51 -1.71 -13.06
N LEU A 185 6.43 -2.76 -13.87
CA LEU A 185 6.44 -2.64 -15.32
C LEU A 185 5.15 -1.94 -15.79
N ARG A 186 5.27 -0.99 -16.73
CA ARG A 186 4.14 -0.23 -17.30
C ARG A 186 3.00 -1.13 -17.74
N LYS A 187 3.32 -2.22 -18.46
CA LYS A 187 2.32 -3.19 -18.96
C LYS A 187 1.50 -3.81 -17.83
N ASP A 188 2.13 -4.12 -16.69
CA ASP A 188 1.44 -4.69 -15.54
C ASP A 188 0.60 -3.63 -14.82
N LEU A 189 1.10 -2.38 -14.74
CA LEU A 189 0.31 -1.26 -14.24
C LEU A 189 -0.93 -0.99 -15.12
N ASP A 190 -0.79 -1.06 -16.44
CA ASP A 190 -1.89 -0.94 -17.40
C ASP A 190 -2.93 -2.05 -17.22
N ALA A 191 -2.49 -3.30 -17.01
CA ALA A 191 -3.38 -4.43 -16.70
C ALA A 191 -4.16 -4.20 -15.39
N CYS A 192 -3.57 -3.47 -14.43
CA CYS A 192 -4.24 -3.06 -13.20
C CYS A 192 -5.17 -1.86 -13.40
N GLY A 193 -5.28 -1.28 -14.59
CA GLY A 193 -6.05 -0.06 -14.86
C GLY A 193 -5.35 1.24 -14.44
N ALA A 194 -4.04 1.19 -14.17
CA ALA A 194 -3.18 2.31 -13.82
C ALA A 194 -3.82 3.26 -12.79
N PHE A 195 -4.01 4.52 -13.15
CA PHE A 195 -4.63 5.55 -12.30
C PHE A 195 -6.07 5.89 -12.74
N ASN A 196 -6.77 5.01 -13.47
CA ASN A 196 -8.12 5.28 -13.99
C ASN A 196 -9.22 5.28 -12.90
N SER A 197 -8.97 4.64 -11.75
CA SER A 197 -9.90 4.59 -10.62
C SER A 197 -10.01 5.94 -9.92
N ASP A 198 -11.23 6.36 -9.56
CA ASP A 198 -11.51 7.55 -8.72
C ASP A 198 -11.61 7.20 -7.22
N ARG A 199 -11.33 5.96 -6.83
CA ARG A 199 -11.49 5.50 -5.44
C ARG A 199 -10.34 5.97 -4.57
N TYR A 200 -10.70 6.45 -3.37
CA TYR A 200 -9.76 6.76 -2.29
C TYR A 200 -9.78 5.68 -1.17
N PRO A 201 -8.67 5.50 -0.44
CA PRO A 201 -7.31 5.96 -0.78
C PRO A 201 -6.82 5.33 -2.09
N GLU A 202 -6.17 6.12 -2.94
CA GLU A 202 -5.85 5.72 -4.31
C GLU A 202 -4.71 4.70 -4.37
N ASP A 203 -3.80 4.75 -3.40
CA ASP A 203 -2.70 3.81 -3.21
C ASP A 203 -3.18 2.45 -2.70
N TYR A 204 -4.16 2.44 -1.77
CA TYR A 204 -4.76 1.21 -1.28
C TYR A 204 -5.66 0.57 -2.33
N ASP A 205 -6.40 1.37 -3.11
CA ASP A 205 -7.12 0.89 -4.28
C ASP A 205 -6.20 0.25 -5.32
N LEU A 206 -5.08 0.91 -5.63
CA LEU A 206 -4.06 0.36 -6.53
C LEU A 206 -3.45 -0.94 -5.98
N THR A 207 -3.22 -1.03 -4.67
CA THR A 207 -2.74 -2.23 -3.99
C THR A 207 -3.68 -3.42 -4.17
N PHE A 208 -5.00 -3.22 -4.01
CA PHE A 208 -5.97 -4.26 -4.30
C PHE A 208 -6.02 -4.65 -5.77
N ARG A 209 -5.81 -3.70 -6.69
CA ARG A 209 -5.75 -4.00 -8.13
C ARG A 209 -4.49 -4.79 -8.51
N PHE A 210 -3.35 -4.51 -7.88
CA PHE A 210 -2.16 -5.36 -8.01
C PHE A 210 -2.44 -6.79 -7.54
N TYR A 211 -3.12 -6.94 -6.40
CA TYR A 211 -3.52 -8.24 -5.87
C TYR A 211 -4.51 -8.97 -6.79
N GLU A 212 -5.53 -8.27 -7.29
CA GLU A 212 -6.52 -8.81 -8.24
C GLU A 212 -5.86 -9.32 -9.53
N GLN A 213 -4.85 -8.62 -10.04
CA GLN A 213 -4.09 -9.04 -11.22
C GLN A 213 -3.04 -10.13 -10.91
N GLY A 214 -2.93 -10.57 -9.66
CA GLY A 214 -2.03 -11.66 -9.28
C GLY A 214 -0.54 -11.30 -9.31
N LEU A 215 -0.19 -10.02 -9.21
CA LEU A 215 1.21 -9.59 -9.14
C LEU A 215 1.89 -10.20 -7.92
N LYS A 216 3.18 -10.54 -8.06
CA LYS A 216 4.01 -11.05 -6.96
C LYS A 216 4.95 -9.97 -6.45
N CYS A 217 5.02 -9.83 -5.13
CA CYS A 217 5.96 -8.88 -4.52
C CYS A 217 7.40 -9.41 -4.63
N LEU A 218 8.30 -8.60 -5.18
CA LEU A 218 9.74 -8.80 -5.12
C LEU A 218 10.32 -7.94 -4.01
N PRO A 219 10.74 -8.53 -2.89
CA PRO A 219 11.15 -7.77 -1.73
C PRO A 219 12.59 -7.26 -1.84
N CYS A 220 12.80 -5.99 -1.52
CA CYS A 220 14.09 -5.43 -1.17
C CYS A 220 14.12 -5.20 0.36
N GLY A 221 15.09 -5.83 1.03
CA GLY A 221 15.26 -5.74 2.48
C GLY A 221 15.84 -4.41 2.97
N ASP A 222 16.31 -3.56 2.06
CA ASP A 222 16.90 -2.28 2.40
C ASP A 222 15.83 -1.20 2.59
N ILE A 223 16.12 -0.22 3.45
CA ILE A 223 15.32 1.00 3.56
C ILE A 223 15.62 1.86 2.34
N LEU A 224 14.66 1.95 1.42
CA LEU A 224 14.81 2.69 0.17
C LEU A 224 14.08 4.03 0.17
N HIS A 225 13.25 4.28 1.17
CA HIS A 225 12.39 5.46 1.19
C HIS A 225 12.14 5.97 2.60
N LEU A 226 12.19 7.29 2.77
CA LEU A 226 11.99 7.94 4.06
C LEU A 226 10.68 8.74 4.01
N TRP A 227 9.74 8.36 4.86
CA TRP A 227 8.46 9.04 5.02
C TRP A 227 8.58 10.17 6.03
N ARG A 228 8.30 11.40 5.60
CA ARG A 228 8.30 12.54 6.50
C ARG A 228 6.98 12.61 7.26
N ASP A 229 7.05 12.87 8.56
CA ASP A 229 5.87 13.16 9.38
C ASP A 229 5.88 14.61 9.92
N TYR A 230 4.76 15.30 9.71
CA TYR A 230 4.51 16.68 10.14
C TYR A 230 2.99 16.94 10.18
N ASP A 231 2.57 17.97 10.92
CA ASP A 231 1.16 18.16 11.32
C ASP A 231 0.20 18.40 10.14
N THR A 232 0.66 19.10 9.10
CA THR A 232 -0.19 19.56 7.99
C THR A 232 -0.23 18.61 6.80
N ARG A 233 0.43 17.45 6.87
CA ARG A 233 0.44 16.48 5.76
C ARG A 233 -0.96 16.01 5.39
N THR A 234 -1.16 15.70 4.11
CA THR A 234 -2.48 15.35 3.55
C THR A 234 -3.18 14.22 4.31
N SER A 235 -2.47 13.17 4.70
CA SER A 235 -3.05 12.03 5.43
C SER A 235 -3.57 12.39 6.83
N ARG A 236 -3.20 13.55 7.39
CA ARG A 236 -3.72 14.06 8.67
C ARG A 236 -4.88 15.05 8.51
N THR A 237 -4.93 15.76 7.38
CA THR A 237 -5.80 16.93 7.21
C THR A 237 -6.94 16.73 6.21
N SER A 238 -6.81 15.77 5.29
CA SER A 238 -7.80 15.54 4.24
C SER A 238 -8.92 14.60 4.69
N GLU A 239 -10.15 14.95 4.31
CA GLU A 239 -11.36 14.16 4.59
C GLU A 239 -11.31 12.75 3.98
N HIS A 240 -10.59 12.58 2.87
CA HIS A 240 -10.41 11.27 2.22
C HIS A 240 -9.65 10.27 3.08
N TYR A 241 -8.86 10.75 4.05
CA TYR A 241 -8.07 9.92 4.97
C TYR A 241 -8.59 10.02 6.41
N ALA A 242 -9.61 10.84 6.70
CA ALA A 242 -10.12 11.03 8.05
C ALA A 242 -10.62 9.74 8.72
N GLN A 243 -11.12 8.79 7.91
CA GLN A 243 -11.50 7.46 8.38
C GLN A 243 -10.43 6.42 8.08
N ASN A 244 -9.34 6.46 8.85
CA ASN A 244 -8.15 5.58 8.77
C ASN A 244 -8.41 4.06 8.89
N TYR A 245 -9.67 3.61 8.95
CA TYR A 245 -10.02 2.19 8.97
C TYR A 245 -10.40 1.66 7.59
N PHE A 246 -10.72 2.56 6.64
CA PHE A 246 -10.95 2.25 5.23
C PHE A 246 -11.91 1.07 5.00
N LEU A 247 -12.97 0.99 5.81
CA LEU A 247 -13.90 -0.15 5.80
C LEU A 247 -14.64 -0.29 4.46
N ASP A 248 -14.94 0.81 3.79
CA ASP A 248 -15.69 0.79 2.54
C ASP A 248 -14.89 0.16 1.40
N ILE A 249 -13.60 0.49 1.27
CA ILE A 249 -12.72 -0.12 0.27
C ILE A 249 -12.42 -1.58 0.59
N LYS A 250 -12.17 -1.91 1.86
CA LYS A 250 -11.97 -3.30 2.32
C LYS A 250 -13.20 -4.16 2.02
N LEU A 251 -14.40 -3.66 2.34
CA LEU A 251 -15.64 -4.37 2.06
C LEU A 251 -15.90 -4.50 0.55
N TYR A 252 -15.64 -3.44 -0.22
CA TYR A 252 -15.78 -3.48 -1.68
C TYR A 252 -14.90 -4.58 -2.29
N TYR A 253 -13.62 -4.64 -1.94
CA TYR A 253 -12.70 -5.64 -2.49
C TYR A 253 -12.94 -7.03 -1.92
N PHE A 254 -13.30 -7.18 -0.65
CA PHE A 254 -13.69 -8.47 -0.09
C PHE A 254 -14.87 -9.06 -0.86
N LEU A 255 -15.93 -8.27 -1.09
CA LEU A 255 -17.09 -8.72 -1.85
C LEU A 255 -16.77 -9.04 -3.31
N LYS A 256 -15.73 -8.41 -3.88
CA LYS A 256 -15.31 -8.59 -5.27
C LYS A 256 -14.41 -9.81 -5.46
N LEU A 257 -13.45 -10.02 -4.55
CA LEU A 257 -12.32 -10.93 -4.74
C LEU A 257 -12.46 -12.22 -3.93
N ASP A 258 -13.02 -12.14 -2.73
CA ASP A 258 -12.88 -13.20 -1.72
C ASP A 258 -14.21 -13.72 -1.18
N PHE A 259 -15.31 -13.00 -1.39
CA PHE A 259 -16.63 -13.40 -0.90
C PHE A 259 -17.23 -14.53 -1.75
N ASP A 260 -17.47 -15.67 -1.10
CA ASP A 260 -18.14 -16.82 -1.68
C ASP A 260 -19.61 -16.84 -1.22
N THR A 261 -20.53 -16.62 -2.16
CA THR A 261 -21.97 -16.61 -1.89
C THR A 261 -22.53 -17.95 -1.40
N ASN A 262 -21.78 -19.05 -1.55
CA ASN A 262 -22.17 -20.37 -1.08
C ASN A 262 -21.75 -20.63 0.37
N ARG A 263 -20.96 -19.74 0.97
CA ARG A 263 -20.47 -19.86 2.34
C ARG A 263 -21.23 -18.88 3.26
N PRO A 264 -21.61 -19.30 4.48
CA PRO A 264 -22.20 -18.39 5.45
C PRO A 264 -21.23 -17.25 5.78
N LEU A 265 -21.67 -15.99 5.61
CA LEU A 265 -20.90 -14.83 6.01
C LEU A 265 -21.09 -14.53 7.49
N VAL A 266 -19.99 -14.24 8.18
CA VAL A 266 -19.98 -13.95 9.60
C VAL A 266 -19.21 -12.66 9.87
N ILE A 267 -19.77 -11.77 10.68
CA ILE A 267 -19.08 -10.54 11.14
C ILE A 267 -18.76 -10.67 12.62
N TRP A 268 -17.53 -10.37 13.00
CA TRP A 268 -17.10 -10.30 14.39
C TRP A 268 -16.96 -8.85 14.86
N GLY A 269 -17.57 -8.56 16.00
CA GLY A 269 -17.41 -7.31 16.73
C GLY A 269 -18.64 -6.42 16.68
N ALA A 270 -19.06 -5.94 17.85
CA ALA A 270 -20.24 -5.09 18.03
C ALA A 270 -19.90 -3.61 18.29
N GLY A 271 -18.66 -3.22 17.97
CA GLY A 271 -18.14 -1.85 18.07
C GLY A 271 -18.53 -0.98 16.88
N PHE A 272 -17.90 0.19 16.74
CA PHE A 272 -18.15 1.10 15.63
C PHE A 272 -17.90 0.44 14.27
N LYS A 273 -16.74 -0.23 14.09
CA LYS A 273 -16.38 -0.89 12.81
C LYS A 273 -17.40 -1.95 12.41
N GLY A 274 -17.69 -2.91 13.30
CA GLY A 274 -18.68 -3.96 13.05
C GLY A 274 -20.09 -3.45 12.79
N LYS A 275 -20.53 -2.38 13.49
CA LYS A 275 -21.82 -1.74 13.19
C LYS A 275 -21.88 -1.12 11.80
N ASN A 276 -20.79 -0.51 11.32
CA ASN A 276 -20.74 0.04 9.97
C ASN A 276 -20.75 -1.08 8.93
N LEU A 277 -19.96 -2.13 9.11
CA LEU A 277 -19.98 -3.31 8.21
C LEU A 277 -21.38 -3.95 8.15
N ALA A 278 -22.01 -4.18 9.31
CA ALA A 278 -23.36 -4.73 9.40
C ALA A 278 -24.39 -3.86 8.67
N ARG A 279 -24.31 -2.53 8.82
CA ARG A 279 -25.17 -1.59 8.08
C ARG A 279 -24.94 -1.68 6.57
N SER A 280 -23.68 -1.66 6.14
CA SER A 280 -23.30 -1.71 4.72
C SER A 280 -23.73 -3.01 4.04
N LEU A 281 -23.60 -4.15 4.72
CA LEU A 281 -24.05 -5.45 4.22
C LEU A 281 -25.58 -5.54 4.16
N LYS A 282 -26.28 -5.03 5.20
CA LYS A 282 -27.74 -4.94 5.21
C LYS A 282 -28.28 -4.11 4.04
N GLN A 283 -27.68 -2.94 3.78
CA GLN A 283 -28.08 -2.07 2.65
C GLN A 283 -27.91 -2.76 1.28
N ARG A 284 -26.93 -3.66 1.17
CA ARG A 284 -26.68 -4.49 -0.01
C ARG A 284 -27.49 -5.79 -0.04
N GLN A 285 -28.35 -6.00 0.95
CA GLN A 285 -29.16 -7.23 1.09
C GLN A 285 -28.32 -8.51 1.18
N ILE A 286 -27.11 -8.41 1.74
CA ILE A 286 -26.24 -9.57 1.98
C ILE A 286 -26.54 -10.11 3.37
N ASN A 287 -26.89 -11.40 3.43
CA ASN A 287 -27.14 -12.10 4.68
C ASN A 287 -25.83 -12.39 5.42
N PHE A 288 -25.84 -12.21 6.73
CA PHE A 288 -24.71 -12.54 7.59
C PHE A 288 -25.16 -12.86 9.00
N THR A 289 -24.34 -13.62 9.74
CA THR A 289 -24.47 -13.81 11.18
C THR A 289 -23.55 -12.84 11.92
N TRP A 290 -24.04 -12.18 12.96
CA TRP A 290 -23.28 -11.18 13.70
C TRP A 290 -22.84 -11.71 15.07
N LEU A 291 -21.53 -11.96 15.21
CA LEU A 291 -20.94 -12.50 16.43
C LEU A 291 -20.43 -11.41 17.37
N CYS A 292 -20.65 -11.63 18.66
CA CYS A 292 -19.99 -10.89 19.72
C CYS A 292 -19.71 -11.75 20.95
N ASP A 293 -18.78 -11.28 21.77
CA ASP A 293 -18.39 -11.82 23.07
C ASP A 293 -19.05 -11.07 24.24
N ASN A 294 -19.63 -9.90 23.98
CA ASN A 294 -20.19 -9.03 25.02
C ASN A 294 -21.54 -9.57 25.54
N PRO A 295 -21.64 -10.05 26.80
CA PRO A 295 -22.87 -10.62 27.35
C PRO A 295 -24.04 -9.64 27.38
N GLN A 296 -23.75 -8.33 27.47
CA GLN A 296 -24.77 -7.28 27.47
C GLN A 296 -25.35 -6.99 26.08
N LYS A 297 -24.75 -7.53 25.00
CA LYS A 297 -25.21 -7.35 23.62
C LYS A 297 -25.77 -8.63 23.00
N ILE A 298 -25.35 -9.81 23.48
CA ILE A 298 -25.87 -11.09 23.00
C ILE A 298 -27.40 -11.14 23.20
N GLY A 299 -28.11 -11.59 22.16
CA GLY A 299 -29.57 -11.64 22.10
C GLY A 299 -30.23 -10.28 21.78
N LYS A 300 -29.51 -9.16 21.82
CA LYS A 300 -30.03 -7.86 21.40
C LYS A 300 -29.95 -7.75 19.88
N SER A 301 -30.91 -7.02 19.30
CA SER A 301 -30.92 -6.71 17.87
C SER A 301 -30.43 -5.30 17.62
N ILE A 302 -29.48 -5.14 16.69
CA ILE A 302 -29.04 -3.84 16.18
C ILE A 302 -29.36 -3.81 14.69
N TYR A 303 -30.04 -2.75 14.24
CA TYR A 303 -30.58 -2.66 12.88
C TYR A 303 -31.50 -3.84 12.52
N GLY A 304 -32.16 -4.46 13.50
CA GLY A 304 -33.00 -5.65 13.29
C GLY A 304 -32.21 -6.93 13.05
N ILE A 305 -30.90 -6.94 13.32
CA ILE A 305 -30.02 -8.11 13.18
C ILE A 305 -29.60 -8.54 14.59
N PRO A 306 -29.88 -9.80 14.99
CA PRO A 306 -29.50 -10.28 16.30
C PRO A 306 -27.98 -10.44 16.41
N LEU A 307 -27.42 -10.03 17.54
CA LEU A 307 -26.07 -10.42 17.90
C LEU A 307 -26.11 -11.74 18.65
N VAL A 308 -25.34 -12.70 18.17
CA VAL A 308 -25.28 -14.05 18.74
C VAL A 308 -23.90 -14.30 19.34
N HIS A 309 -23.80 -15.35 20.15
CA HIS A 309 -22.57 -15.65 20.87
C HIS A 309 -21.53 -16.17 19.88
N TYR A 310 -20.25 -15.76 20.01
CA TYR A 310 -19.22 -16.17 19.05
C TYR A 310 -19.04 -17.68 18.89
N LYS A 311 -19.34 -18.45 19.94
CA LYS A 311 -19.33 -19.92 19.94
C LYS A 311 -20.30 -20.56 18.95
N ASP A 312 -21.33 -19.83 18.51
CA ASP A 312 -22.30 -20.32 17.54
C ASP A 312 -21.65 -20.56 16.16
N LEU A 313 -20.46 -20.00 15.92
CA LEU A 313 -19.64 -20.30 14.74
C LEU A 313 -19.37 -21.80 14.59
N ALA A 314 -19.16 -22.53 15.69
CA ALA A 314 -18.81 -23.95 15.66
C ALA A 314 -19.92 -24.84 15.07
N ALA A 315 -21.17 -24.35 15.04
CA ALA A 315 -22.28 -25.04 14.42
C ALA A 315 -22.43 -24.74 12.92
N MET A 316 -21.67 -23.78 12.38
CA MET A 316 -21.75 -23.37 10.97
C MET A 316 -20.84 -24.23 10.10
N HIS A 317 -21.36 -24.68 8.96
CA HIS A 317 -20.58 -25.41 7.98
C HIS A 317 -19.82 -24.42 7.08
N ASN A 318 -18.48 -24.47 7.13
CA ASN A 318 -17.56 -23.72 6.26
C ASN A 318 -17.81 -22.20 6.15
N PRO A 319 -17.96 -21.45 7.26
CA PRO A 319 -18.23 -20.01 7.22
C PRO A 319 -17.03 -19.19 6.71
N GLN A 320 -17.30 -17.97 6.23
CA GLN A 320 -16.30 -16.92 6.03
C GLN A 320 -16.45 -15.84 7.10
N SER A 321 -15.38 -15.53 7.81
CA SER A 321 -15.37 -14.58 8.93
C SER A 321 -14.70 -13.26 8.55
N VAL A 322 -15.43 -12.15 8.69
CA VAL A 322 -14.88 -10.78 8.64
C VAL A 322 -14.72 -10.27 10.08
N ILE A 323 -13.48 -10.03 10.49
CA ILE A 323 -13.12 -9.64 11.86
C ILE A 323 -12.89 -8.14 11.93
N SER A 324 -13.68 -7.43 12.73
CA SER A 324 -13.58 -5.97 12.92
C SER A 324 -13.10 -5.56 14.32
N VAL A 325 -12.56 -6.53 15.08
CA VAL A 325 -12.12 -6.36 16.47
C VAL A 325 -10.69 -5.82 16.53
N ALA A 326 -10.53 -4.57 16.97
CA ALA A 326 -9.25 -3.87 16.92
C ALA A 326 -8.25 -4.22 18.03
N ASN A 327 -8.69 -4.83 19.14
CA ASN A 327 -7.79 -5.16 20.24
C ASN A 327 -6.88 -6.35 19.86
N GLU A 328 -5.56 -6.17 19.95
CA GLU A 328 -4.56 -7.16 19.51
C GLU A 328 -4.71 -8.51 20.24
N ARG A 329 -4.85 -8.49 21.58
CA ARG A 329 -5.06 -9.71 22.37
C ARG A 329 -6.35 -10.44 21.96
N ALA A 330 -7.44 -9.70 21.73
CA ALA A 330 -8.68 -10.30 21.26
C ALA A 330 -8.53 -10.89 19.84
N GLN A 331 -7.72 -10.27 18.97
CA GLN A 331 -7.41 -10.86 17.65
C GLN A 331 -6.63 -12.17 17.78
N GLU A 332 -5.68 -12.27 18.71
CA GLU A 332 -4.94 -13.51 18.99
C GLU A 332 -5.88 -14.61 19.51
N GLU A 333 -6.77 -14.28 20.44
CA GLU A 333 -7.79 -15.20 20.95
C GLU A 333 -8.75 -15.68 19.84
N ILE A 334 -9.17 -14.78 18.94
CA ILE A 334 -9.99 -15.13 17.78
C ILE A 334 -9.23 -16.05 16.81
N ARG A 335 -7.94 -15.77 16.52
CA ARG A 335 -7.11 -16.65 15.66
C ARG A 335 -6.98 -18.04 16.25
N ALA A 336 -6.69 -18.14 17.55
CA ALA A 336 -6.59 -19.41 18.24
C ALA A 336 -7.91 -20.19 18.19
N TYR A 337 -9.05 -19.50 18.36
CA TYR A 337 -10.36 -20.12 18.27
C TYR A 337 -10.70 -20.61 16.85
N LEU A 338 -10.44 -19.80 15.82
CA LEU A 338 -10.64 -20.18 14.42
C LEU A 338 -9.78 -21.39 14.03
N SER A 339 -8.50 -21.40 14.42
CA SER A 339 -7.60 -22.53 14.17
C SER A 339 -8.07 -23.81 14.89
N ALA A 340 -8.58 -23.70 16.13
CA ALA A 340 -9.17 -24.84 16.83
C ALA A 340 -10.42 -25.43 16.13
N LEU A 341 -11.08 -24.65 15.26
CA LEU A 341 -12.18 -25.09 14.42
C LEU A 341 -11.74 -25.51 13.00
N GLY A 342 -10.45 -25.42 12.67
CA GLY A 342 -9.92 -25.68 11.33
C GLY A 342 -10.28 -24.61 10.30
N LEU A 343 -10.55 -23.38 10.74
CA LEU A 343 -10.92 -22.20 9.94
C LEU A 343 -9.75 -21.21 9.80
N ASP A 344 -8.56 -21.73 9.56
CA ASP A 344 -7.29 -20.98 9.43
C ASP A 344 -6.69 -21.05 8.02
N LYS A 345 -7.44 -21.56 7.03
CA LYS A 345 -7.00 -21.58 5.63
C LYS A 345 -7.20 -20.22 4.97
N PRO A 346 -6.42 -19.91 3.92
CA PRO A 346 -6.70 -18.75 3.07
C PRO A 346 -8.16 -18.75 2.61
N GLY A 347 -8.86 -17.63 2.80
CA GLY A 347 -10.26 -17.48 2.44
C GLY A 347 -11.27 -17.73 3.58
N ASP A 348 -10.83 -18.21 4.75
CA ASP A 348 -11.71 -18.48 5.90
C ASP A 348 -11.93 -17.24 6.77
N SER A 349 -10.89 -16.42 6.95
CA SER A 349 -10.93 -15.27 7.85
C SER A 349 -10.22 -14.04 7.29
N PHE A 350 -10.85 -12.88 7.46
CA PHE A 350 -10.41 -11.59 6.91
C PHE A 350 -10.42 -10.54 8.02
N PHE A 351 -9.24 -10.03 8.37
CA PHE A 351 -9.09 -9.04 9.44
C PHE A 351 -9.16 -7.63 8.87
N PHE A 352 -10.17 -6.87 9.27
CA PHE A 352 -10.42 -5.48 8.85
C PHE A 352 -9.89 -4.48 9.91
N CYS A 353 -8.81 -4.84 10.60
CA CYS A 353 -8.40 -4.14 11.81
C CYS A 353 -6.92 -4.28 12.16
#